data_AF-A0A1Z9DTY2-F1
#
_entry.id   AF-A0A1Z9DTY2-F1
#
_cell.length_a   1.000
_cell.length_b   1.000
_cell.length_c   1.000
_cell.angle_alpha   90.00
_cell.angle_beta   90.00
_cell.angle_gamma   90.00
#
_symmetry.space_group_name_H-M   'P 1'
#
loop_
_entity.id
_entity.type
_entity.pdbx_description
1 polymer ?
#
loop_
_entity_poly.entity_id
_entity_poly.type
_entity_poly.pdbx_seq_one_letter_code
_entity_poly.pdbx_strand_id
1 'polypeptide(L)'
;MHPARKQRLILVSLVVVLSSAAIGLVAFALRDNINLFYPPADVVAGKAPTDRSIRLGGMVVAGSIERSNSELDTTFWVTDYEASVPVRYSGILPDLFAEGEGVVAEGTLDESGMLIATQVLAKHDENYMPPEVAAALEGKTAPAEQPVLP
;
A
#
# COMPACT_ATOMS: atom_id res chain seq x y z
N MET A 1 -46.52 25.10 29.80
CA MET A 1 -45.90 24.21 28.79
C MET A 1 -46.47 22.81 28.97
N HIS A 2 -47.01 22.16 27.93
CA HIS A 2 -47.61 20.82 28.06
C HIS A 2 -46.54 19.78 28.46
N PRO A 3 -46.68 19.08 29.60
CA PRO A 3 -45.65 18.16 30.12
C PRO A 3 -45.27 17.07 29.11
N ALA A 4 -46.24 16.57 28.34
CA ALA A 4 -46.02 15.60 27.28
C ALA A 4 -45.13 16.11 26.13
N ARG A 5 -45.17 17.40 25.79
CA ARG A 5 -44.30 17.99 24.75
C ARG A 5 -42.86 18.14 25.24
N LYS A 6 -42.67 18.48 26.52
CA LYS A 6 -41.34 18.57 27.15
C LYS A 6 -40.69 17.18 27.24
N GLN A 7 -41.45 16.15 27.60
CA GLN A 7 -40.96 14.77 27.69
C GLN A 7 -40.56 14.21 26.32
N ARG A 8 -41.35 14.46 25.26
CA ARG A 8 -40.98 14.10 23.87
C ARG A 8 -39.72 14.81 23.42
N LEU A 9 -39.57 16.10 23.74
CA LEU A 9 -38.39 16.88 23.36
C LEU A 9 -37.13 16.36 24.06
N ILE A 10 -37.21 16.00 25.34
CA ILE A 10 -36.12 15.37 26.08
C ILE A 10 -35.72 14.02 25.45
N LEU A 11 -36.70 13.18 25.11
CA LEU A 11 -36.47 11.87 24.49
C LEU A 11 -35.79 12.01 23.13
N VAL A 12 -36.26 12.93 22.28
CA VAL A 12 -35.65 13.22 20.98
C VAL A 12 -34.23 13.76 21.16
N SER A 13 -34.00 14.69 22.08
CA SER A 13 -32.64 15.21 22.33
C SER A 13 -31.69 14.12 22.83
N LEU A 14 -32.17 13.21 23.68
CA LEU A 14 -31.37 12.09 24.18
C LEU A 14 -30.96 11.17 23.03
N VAL A 15 -31.90 10.82 22.16
CA VAL A 15 -31.62 10.01 20.97
C VAL A 15 -30.59 10.70 20.08
N VAL A 16 -30.77 11.99 19.78
CA VAL A 16 -29.82 12.74 18.93
C VAL A 16 -28.43 12.78 19.56
N VAL A 17 -28.31 13.01 20.86
CA VAL A 17 -27.02 13.03 21.56
C VAL A 17 -26.36 11.66 21.53
N LEU A 18 -27.10 10.60 21.84
CA LEU A 18 -26.57 9.23 21.82
C LEU A 18 -26.16 8.79 20.42
N SER A 19 -26.97 9.08 19.39
CA SER A 19 -26.64 8.80 18.00
C SER A 19 -25.40 9.59 17.55
N SER A 20 -25.28 10.87 17.91
CA SER A 20 -24.12 11.68 17.56
C SER A 20 -22.85 11.18 18.23
N ALA A 21 -22.93 10.76 19.50
CA ALA A 21 -21.81 10.16 20.21
C ALA A 21 -21.38 8.83 19.57
N ALA A 22 -22.34 7.98 19.19
CA ALA A 22 -22.06 6.72 18.50
C ALA A 22 -21.36 6.95 17.15
N ILE A 23 -21.88 7.87 16.32
CA ILE A 23 -21.25 8.24 15.04
C ILE A 23 -19.85 8.81 15.27
N GLY A 24 -19.67 9.68 16.27
CA GLY A 24 -18.37 10.25 16.62
C GLY A 24 -17.34 9.19 17.00
N LEU A 25 -17.74 8.20 17.81
CA LEU A 25 -16.86 7.09 18.19
C LEU A 25 -16.49 6.20 17.00
N VAL A 26 -17.45 5.90 16.11
CA VAL A 26 -17.18 5.12 14.89
C VAL A 26 -16.22 5.87 13.96
N ALA A 27 -16.45 7.16 13.74
CA ALA A 27 -15.57 7.98 12.90
C ALA A 27 -14.15 8.09 13.48
N PHE A 28 -14.04 8.21 14.81
CA PHE A 28 -12.75 8.22 15.50
C PHE A 28 -12.02 6.88 15.33
N ALA A 29 -12.69 5.76 15.54
CA ALA A 29 -12.10 4.43 15.38
C ALA A 29 -11.67 4.14 13.92
N LEU A 30 -12.41 4.63 12.93
CA LEU A 30 -12.08 4.43 11.53
C LEU A 30 -10.81 5.18 11.11
N ARG A 31 -10.55 6.35 11.71
CA ARG A 31 -9.43 7.23 11.33
C ARG A 31 -8.06 6.58 11.48
N ASP A 32 -7.91 5.63 12.39
CA ASP A 32 -6.66 4.90 12.63
C ASP A 32 -6.55 3.60 11.83
N ASN A 33 -7.61 3.17 11.14
CA ASN A 33 -7.62 1.95 10.33
C ASN A 33 -7.49 2.21 8.82
N ILE A 34 -7.29 3.45 8.39
CA ILE A 34 -7.19 3.75 6.96
C ILE A 34 -5.78 3.43 6.47
N ASN A 35 -5.67 2.40 5.63
CA ASN A 35 -4.46 2.07 4.88
C ASN A 35 -4.22 3.11 3.76
N LEU A 36 -3.66 4.26 4.13
CA LEU A 36 -3.37 5.33 3.20
C LEU A 36 -2.11 4.99 2.39
N PHE A 37 -2.26 5.02 1.07
CA PHE A 37 -1.18 4.84 0.12
C PHE A 37 -0.53 6.18 -0.19
N TYR A 38 0.79 6.25 -0.10
CA TYR A 38 1.58 7.44 -0.38
C TYR A 38 2.68 7.13 -1.39
N PRO A 39 2.83 7.95 -2.45
CA PRO A 39 4.01 7.90 -3.30
C PRO A 39 5.23 8.51 -2.57
N PRO A 40 6.46 8.08 -2.90
CA PRO A 40 7.72 8.63 -2.38
C PRO A 40 7.79 10.17 -2.34
N ALA A 41 7.35 10.85 -3.40
CA ALA A 41 7.34 12.32 -3.46
C ALA A 41 6.47 12.96 -2.37
N ASP A 42 5.32 12.37 -2.05
CA ASP A 42 4.44 12.87 -1.00
C ASP A 42 4.99 12.61 0.42
N VAL A 43 5.72 11.51 0.59
CA VAL A 43 6.42 11.21 1.84
C VAL A 43 7.53 12.23 2.10
N VAL A 44 8.35 12.52 1.09
CA VAL A 44 9.41 13.54 1.18
C VAL A 44 8.83 14.95 1.37
N ALA A 45 7.67 15.23 0.78
CA ALA A 45 6.95 16.49 0.98
C ALA A 45 6.31 16.64 2.38
N GLY A 46 6.43 15.64 3.26
CA GLY A 46 5.89 15.68 4.62
C GLY A 46 4.37 15.55 4.70
N LYS A 47 3.73 15.02 3.66
CA LYS A 47 2.28 14.73 3.68
C LYS A 47 1.96 13.43 4.41
N ALA A 48 2.94 12.53 4.52
CA ALA A 48 2.77 11.25 5.18
C ALA A 48 2.92 11.39 6.71
N PRO A 49 1.99 10.86 7.49
CA PRO A 49 2.08 10.87 8.95
C PRO A 49 3.18 9.91 9.45
N THR A 50 3.92 10.32 10.47
CA THR A 50 4.98 9.52 11.12
C THR A 50 4.48 8.73 12.34
N ASP A 51 3.28 9.05 12.84
CA ASP A 51 2.67 8.47 14.05
C ASP A 51 1.91 7.15 13.78
N ARG A 52 1.80 6.72 12.52
CA ARG A 52 0.99 5.57 12.11
C ARG A 52 1.61 4.81 10.96
N SER A 53 1.14 3.58 10.75
CA SER A 53 1.52 2.77 9.59
C SER A 53 0.98 3.40 8.30
N ILE A 54 1.84 3.47 7.28
CA ILE A 54 1.54 3.96 5.94
C ILE A 54 1.95 2.92 4.91
N ARG A 55 1.33 2.97 3.73
CA ARG A 55 1.74 2.17 2.57
C ARG A 55 2.49 3.05 1.60
N LEU A 56 3.80 2.87 1.52
CA LEU A 56 4.64 3.47 0.49
C LEU A 56 4.58 2.58 -0.75
N GLY A 57 4.25 3.12 -1.92
CA GLY A 57 4.37 2.36 -3.16
C GLY A 57 5.10 3.11 -4.25
N GLY A 58 5.88 2.35 -5.01
CA GLY A 58 6.72 2.86 -6.07
C GLY A 58 7.53 1.75 -6.70
N MET A 59 8.65 2.10 -7.29
CA MET A 59 9.57 1.21 -7.98
C MET A 59 10.84 1.04 -7.16
N VAL A 60 11.38 -0.18 -7.10
CA VAL A 60 12.68 -0.42 -6.44
C VAL A 60 13.80 0.13 -7.32
N VAL A 61 14.67 0.97 -6.76
CA VAL A 61 15.84 1.51 -7.48
C VAL A 61 16.86 0.40 -7.73
N ALA A 62 17.36 0.30 -8.96
CA ALA A 62 18.40 -0.67 -9.31
C ALA A 62 19.73 -0.41 -8.59
N GLY A 63 20.37 -1.46 -8.11
CA GLY A 63 21.58 -1.43 -7.29
C GLY A 63 21.39 -0.87 -5.87
N SER A 64 20.14 -0.64 -5.42
CA SER A 64 19.87 -0.06 -4.10
C SER A 64 19.64 -1.07 -2.99
N ILE A 65 19.54 -2.37 -3.32
CA ILE A 65 19.25 -3.43 -2.35
C ILE A 65 20.53 -3.77 -1.59
N GLU A 66 20.61 -3.33 -0.35
CA GLU A 66 21.67 -3.62 0.59
C GLU A 66 21.17 -4.61 1.65
N ARG A 67 21.66 -5.85 1.61
CA ARG A 67 21.37 -6.87 2.62
C ARG A 67 22.47 -6.88 3.69
N SER A 68 22.08 -6.85 4.96
CA SER A 68 23.02 -7.05 6.06
C SER A 68 23.56 -8.48 6.06
N ASN A 69 24.84 -8.64 6.40
CA ASN A 69 25.49 -9.96 6.50
C ASN A 69 25.20 -10.68 7.83
N SER A 70 24.76 -9.96 8.86
CA SER A 70 24.59 -10.49 10.22
C SER A 70 23.14 -10.62 10.67
N GLU A 71 22.24 -9.82 10.09
CA GLU A 71 20.83 -9.74 10.46
C GLU A 71 19.95 -9.88 9.22
N LEU A 72 18.68 -10.26 9.39
CA LEU A 72 17.69 -10.34 8.30
C LEU A 72 17.21 -8.95 7.82
N ASP A 73 18.06 -7.93 7.99
CA ASP A 73 17.78 -6.55 7.68
C ASP A 73 18.21 -6.25 6.25
N THR A 74 17.27 -5.79 5.44
CA THR A 74 17.51 -5.33 4.07
C THR A 74 17.08 -3.88 3.95
N THR A 75 17.97 -3.06 3.39
CA THR A 75 17.67 -1.66 3.04
C THR A 75 17.57 -1.56 1.53
N PHE A 76 16.57 -0.86 1.03
CA PHE A 76 16.39 -0.59 -0.39
C PHE A 76 15.73 0.76 -0.61
N TRP A 77 15.85 1.31 -1.80
CA TRP A 77 15.26 2.60 -2.14
C TRP A 77 14.04 2.41 -3.04
N VAL A 78 12.96 3.13 -2.71
CA VAL A 78 11.73 3.13 -3.51
C VAL A 78 11.54 4.51 -4.12
N THR A 79 11.34 4.55 -5.44
CA THR A 79 11.18 5.78 -6.22
C THR A 79 9.88 5.80 -7.02
N ASP A 80 9.32 6.98 -7.23
CA ASP A 80 8.23 7.26 -8.17
C ASP A 80 8.71 8.06 -9.40
N TYR A 81 10.03 8.09 -9.62
CA TYR A 81 10.74 8.92 -10.60
C TYR A 81 10.82 10.42 -10.26
N GLU A 82 10.11 10.91 -9.25
CA GLU A 82 10.21 12.30 -8.77
C GLU A 82 11.07 12.39 -7.50
N ALA A 83 10.87 11.47 -6.57
CA ALA A 83 11.63 11.36 -5.33
C ALA A 83 11.97 9.90 -5.02
N SER A 84 12.84 9.71 -4.03
CA SER A 84 13.21 8.39 -3.55
C SER A 84 13.23 8.37 -2.03
N VAL A 85 12.66 7.33 -1.45
CA VAL A 85 12.57 7.12 0.00
C VAL A 85 13.31 5.84 0.37
N PRO A 86 14.23 5.89 1.36
CA PRO A 86 14.88 4.69 1.86
C PRO A 86 13.91 3.87 2.73
N VAL A 87 13.90 2.56 2.49
CA VAL A 87 13.07 1.59 3.20
C VAL A 87 13.98 0.57 3.85
N ARG A 88 13.79 0.33 5.16
CA ARG A 88 14.42 -0.76 5.90
C ARG A 88 13.38 -1.81 6.24
N TYR A 89 13.66 -3.05 5.88
CA TYR A 89 12.80 -4.20 6.13
C TYR A 89 13.58 -5.27 6.91
N SER A 90 13.01 -5.73 8.02
CA SER A 90 13.57 -6.83 8.81
C SER A 90 12.72 -8.08 8.58
N GLY A 91 13.19 -9.00 7.74
CA GLY A 91 12.43 -10.18 7.37
C GLY A 91 12.86 -10.83 6.06
N ILE A 92 12.08 -11.82 5.63
CA ILE A 92 12.29 -12.52 4.36
C ILE A 92 11.54 -11.76 3.28
N LEU A 93 12.27 -11.21 2.32
CA LEU A 93 11.67 -10.58 1.14
C LEU A 93 10.99 -11.65 0.27
N PRO A 94 9.83 -11.36 -0.36
CA PRO A 94 9.22 -12.25 -1.33
C PRO A 94 10.16 -12.56 -2.50
N ASP A 95 10.04 -13.75 -3.08
CA ASP A 95 10.89 -14.17 -4.22
C ASP A 95 10.73 -13.27 -5.46
N LEU A 96 9.55 -12.64 -5.62
CA LEU A 96 9.24 -11.70 -6.71
C LEU A 96 9.77 -10.27 -6.47
N PHE A 97 10.40 -10.01 -5.32
CA PHE A 97 11.02 -8.72 -5.07
C PHE A 97 12.32 -8.60 -5.87
N ALA A 98 12.31 -7.73 -6.88
CA ALA A 98 13.46 -7.44 -7.72
C ALA A 98 13.67 -5.94 -7.93
N GLU A 99 14.87 -5.59 -8.35
CA GLU A 99 15.22 -4.24 -8.77
C GLU A 99 14.45 -3.84 -10.04
N GLY A 100 13.98 -2.60 -10.12
CA GLY A 100 13.21 -2.12 -11.26
C GLY A 100 11.78 -2.65 -11.32
N GLU A 101 11.30 -3.33 -10.28
CA GLU A 101 9.92 -3.78 -10.16
C GLU A 101 9.10 -2.91 -9.21
N GLY A 102 7.78 -2.98 -9.39
CA GLY A 102 6.81 -2.30 -8.54
C GLY A 102 6.68 -2.97 -7.18
N VAL A 103 6.82 -2.19 -6.11
CA VAL A 103 6.72 -2.66 -4.72
C VAL A 103 5.79 -1.77 -3.91
N VAL A 104 5.09 -2.39 -2.95
CA VAL A 104 4.37 -1.71 -1.88
C VAL A 104 4.96 -2.13 -0.54
N ALA A 105 5.52 -1.18 0.19
CA ALA A 105 6.04 -1.39 1.54
C ALA A 105 5.06 -0.77 2.55
N GLU A 106 4.62 -1.57 3.52
CA GLU A 106 3.82 -1.13 4.65
C GLU A 106 4.72 -0.96 5.88
N GLY A 107 4.63 0.17 6.56
CA GLY A 107 5.52 0.49 7.67
C GLY A 107 5.30 1.87 8.27
N THR A 108 6.14 2.22 9.25
CA THR A 108 6.12 3.54 9.91
C THR A 108 7.31 4.38 9.47
N LEU A 109 7.09 5.67 9.24
CA LEU A 109 8.17 6.60 8.90
C LEU A 109 8.92 7.02 10.18
N ASP A 110 10.24 6.86 10.18
CA ASP A 110 11.13 7.33 11.24
C ASP A 110 11.36 8.85 11.17
N GLU A 111 11.87 9.46 12.25
CA GLU A 111 12.22 10.88 12.31
C GLU A 111 13.26 11.29 11.25
N SER A 112 14.06 10.32 10.79
CA SER A 112 15.05 10.48 9.73
C SER A 112 14.46 10.48 8.30
N GLY A 113 13.15 10.21 8.15
CA GLY A 113 12.50 10.05 6.84
C GLY A 113 12.69 8.65 6.21
N MET A 114 13.26 7.69 6.96
CA MET A 114 13.36 6.30 6.55
C MET A 114 12.07 5.55 6.89
N LEU A 115 11.54 4.77 5.94
CA LEU A 115 10.40 3.90 6.21
C LEU A 115 10.88 2.60 6.86
N ILE A 116 10.41 2.32 8.07
CA ILE A 116 10.60 1.03 8.73
C ILE A 116 9.46 0.12 8.32
N ALA A 117 9.70 -0.71 7.30
CA ALA A 117 8.73 -1.62 6.75
C ALA A 117 8.53 -2.83 7.66
N THR A 118 7.26 -3.13 7.96
CA THR A 118 6.83 -4.36 8.63
C THR A 118 6.39 -5.41 7.61
N GLN A 119 5.98 -4.98 6.41
CA GLN A 119 5.58 -5.88 5.33
C GLN A 119 5.99 -5.30 3.97
N VAL A 120 6.45 -6.17 3.08
CA VAL A 120 6.76 -5.83 1.68
C VAL A 120 5.93 -6.72 0.77
N LEU A 121 5.18 -6.09 -0.12
CA LEU A 121 4.39 -6.75 -1.15
C LEU A 121 5.02 -6.41 -2.51
N ALA A 122 5.60 -7.42 -3.15
CA ALA A 122 6.00 -7.33 -4.55
C ALA A 122 4.75 -7.55 -5.42
N LYS A 123 4.67 -6.86 -6.55
CA LYS A 123 3.62 -7.11 -7.54
C LYS A 123 3.72 -8.57 -8.00
N HIS A 124 2.59 -9.28 -8.05
CA HIS A 124 2.54 -10.61 -8.65
C HIS A 124 2.53 -10.44 -10.18
N ASP A 125 3.45 -11.12 -10.86
CA ASP A 125 3.43 -11.23 -12.31
C ASP A 125 2.17 -11.98 -12.74
N GLU A 126 1.24 -11.28 -13.38
CA GLU A 126 0.04 -11.85 -14.01
C GLU A 126 0.36 -12.63 -15.31
N ASN A 127 1.56 -13.18 -15.45
CA ASN A 127 1.86 -14.09 -16.56
C ASN A 127 1.52 -15.55 -16.19
N TYR A 128 0.35 -15.77 -15.58
CA TYR A 128 -0.22 -17.11 -15.44
C TYR A 128 -0.93 -17.47 -16.73
N MET A 129 -0.29 -18.33 -17.53
CA MET A 129 -0.93 -18.97 -18.66
C MET A 129 -1.40 -20.35 -18.21
N PRO A 130 -2.72 -20.58 -18.03
CA PRO A 130 -3.21 -21.87 -17.58
C PRO A 130 -2.78 -22.97 -18.58
N PRO A 131 -2.48 -24.19 -18.09
CA PRO A 131 -2.05 -25.30 -18.95
C PRO A 131 -3.11 -25.67 -19.99
N GLU A 132 -4.38 -25.38 -19.72
CA GLU A 132 -5.50 -25.54 -20.66
C GLU A 132 -5.34 -24.65 -21.91
N VAL A 133 -4.79 -23.44 -21.73
CA VAL A 133 -4.55 -22.47 -22.81
C VAL A 133 -3.27 -22.82 -23.57
N ALA A 134 -2.23 -23.29 -22.87
CA ALA A 134 -1.03 -23.82 -23.50
C ALA A 134 -1.33 -25.05 -24.37
N ALA A 135 -2.14 -25.99 -23.88
CA ALA A 135 -2.56 -27.17 -24.63
C ALA A 135 -3.48 -26.85 -25.81
N ALA A 136 -4.27 -25.77 -25.74
CA ALA A 136 -5.09 -25.30 -26.86
C ALA A 136 -4.28 -24.57 -27.96
N LEU A 137 -3.03 -24.19 -27.66
CA LEU A 137 -2.12 -23.48 -28.55
C LEU A 137 -0.97 -24.37 -29.07
N GLU A 138 -0.64 -25.46 -28.38
CA GLU A 138 0.23 -26.52 -28.93
C GLU A 138 -0.43 -27.16 -30.16
N GLY A 139 0.14 -26.86 -31.34
CA GLY A 139 -0.32 -27.37 -32.64
C GLY A 139 -1.02 -26.34 -33.53
N LYS A 140 -1.24 -25.10 -33.07
CA LYS A 140 -1.70 -23.99 -33.91
C LYS A 140 -0.54 -23.02 -34.17
N THR A 141 0.14 -23.23 -35.30
CA THR A 141 1.09 -22.27 -35.87
C THR A 141 0.36 -20.93 -36.10
N ALA A 142 0.86 -19.85 -35.50
CA ALA A 142 0.45 -18.50 -35.89
C ALA A 142 0.64 -18.33 -37.41
N PRO A 143 -0.26 -17.67 -38.14
CA PRO A 143 0.02 -17.32 -39.52
C PRO A 143 1.30 -16.48 -39.52
N ALA A 144 2.33 -17.00 -40.20
CA ALA A 144 3.60 -16.33 -40.38
C ALA A 144 3.35 -14.90 -40.87
N GLU A 145 3.72 -13.94 -40.02
CA GLU A 145 3.82 -12.54 -40.38
C GLU A 145 4.77 -12.45 -41.57
N GLN A 146 4.22 -12.15 -42.74
CA GLN A 146 4.99 -12.05 -43.98
C GLN A 146 5.99 -10.89 -43.81
N PRO A 147 7.28 -11.10 -44.09
CA PRO A 147 8.24 -10.02 -44.03
C PRO A 147 7.93 -9.07 -45.18
N VAL A 148 7.45 -7.87 -44.85
CA VAL A 148 7.48 -6.73 -45.77
C VAL A 148 8.96 -6.39 -45.96
N LEU A 149 9.54 -6.90 -47.05
CA LEU A 149 10.83 -6.47 -47.57
C LEU A 149 10.64 -5.19 -48.42
N PRO A 150 11.72 -4.39 -48.57
CA PRO A 150 11.72 -2.92 -48.45
C PRO A 150 11.03 -2.14 -49.57
#